data_AF-A0A2S6NER4-F1
#
_entry.id   AF-A0A2S6NER4-F1
#
_cell.length_a   1.000
_cell.length_b   1.000
_cell.length_c   1.000
_cell.angle_alpha   90.00
_cell.angle_beta   90.00
_cell.angle_gamma   90.00
#
_symmetry.space_group_name_H-M   'P 1'
#
loop_
_entity.id
_entity.type
_entity.pdbx_description
1 polymer ?
#
loop_
_entity_poly.entity_id
_entity_poly.type
_entity_poly.pdbx_seq_one_letter_code
_entity_poly.pdbx_strand_id
1 'polypeptide(L)'
;MTREHHWRTAPRGSILPAMRTQEQSTHRQRPDTIHVGHTPGGLVTYCVNVPPEALPTVLRRDLERAWYAARDAALAERQGAVRGFRFTRPDGSHTDLALADRDARCWVGAVDNTVGIGNANGLSLCLRLLALIDLLARAPWARSLLHLARDGAEFHPALLKAAASQPLTKEARFDETGFRMRLSRFVGGFQLEAPAEDGLAAPRP
;
A
#
# COMPACT_ATOMS: atom_id res chain seq x y z
N MET A 1 -20.17 65.20 61.74
CA MET A 1 -21.39 64.77 61.04
C MET A 1 -21.03 63.54 60.20
N THR A 2 -21.20 62.35 60.81
CA THR A 2 -22.12 61.25 60.38
C THR A 2 -21.66 60.54 59.10
N ARG A 3 -21.39 59.22 58.99
CA ARG A 3 -21.65 57.96 59.74
C ARG A 3 -20.50 56.97 59.41
N GLU A 4 -19.91 56.23 60.36
CA GLU A 4 -20.17 54.81 60.69
C GLU A 4 -20.28 53.86 59.47
N HIS A 5 -19.74 52.63 59.41
CA HIS A 5 -18.76 51.81 60.12
C HIS A 5 -18.78 50.44 59.37
N HIS A 6 -17.67 49.66 59.42
CA HIS A 6 -17.59 48.22 59.09
C HIS A 6 -17.55 47.91 57.57
N TRP A 7 -16.81 46.92 57.02
CA TRP A 7 -16.35 45.62 57.49
C TRP A 7 -15.31 45.03 56.50
N ARG A 8 -14.35 44.28 57.08
CA ARG A 8 -13.61 43.08 56.61
C ARG A 8 -12.96 43.00 55.21
N THR A 9 -11.68 42.67 55.30
CA THR A 9 -10.74 42.02 54.37
C THR A 9 -11.27 40.83 53.55
N ALA A 10 -11.01 40.86 52.24
CA ALA A 10 -10.48 39.76 51.42
C ALA A 10 -9.94 40.30 50.07
N PRO A 11 -8.81 39.79 49.54
CA PRO A 11 -8.14 40.36 48.38
C PRO A 11 -8.77 39.88 47.06
N ARG A 12 -9.07 40.82 46.16
CA ARG A 12 -9.46 40.55 44.77
C ARG A 12 -8.38 41.02 43.81
N GLY A 13 -8.00 40.13 42.90
CA GLY A 13 -7.64 40.50 41.52
C GLY A 13 -6.17 40.64 41.21
N SER A 14 -5.44 39.51 41.15
CA SER A 14 -4.22 39.45 40.34
C SER A 14 -4.62 39.43 38.86
N ILE A 15 -4.24 40.48 38.13
CA ILE A 15 -4.38 40.63 36.67
C ILE A 15 -3.15 40.00 36.03
N LEU A 16 -3.09 38.67 36.02
CA LEU A 16 -2.19 37.91 35.16
C LEU A 16 -2.93 36.63 34.76
N PRO A 17 -3.18 36.38 33.46
CA PRO A 17 -3.70 35.10 33.04
C PRO A 17 -2.64 34.04 33.35
N ALA A 18 -2.96 33.18 34.31
CA ALA A 18 -2.21 31.96 34.56
C ALA A 18 -2.10 31.20 33.23
N MET A 19 -0.85 30.93 32.85
CA MET A 19 -0.47 30.05 31.76
C MET A 19 -1.23 28.74 31.95
N ARG A 20 -2.34 28.58 31.20
CA ARG A 20 -3.07 27.32 31.14
C ARG A 20 -2.10 26.32 30.58
N THR A 21 -1.66 25.40 31.44
CA THR A 21 -1.21 24.09 31.02
C THR A 21 -2.34 23.51 30.20
N GLN A 22 -2.25 23.71 28.88
CA GLN A 22 -3.10 23.06 27.93
C GLN A 22 -2.83 21.58 28.15
N GLU A 23 -3.78 20.92 28.83
CA GLU A 23 -3.89 19.49 28.88
C GLU A 23 -3.81 19.00 27.44
N GLN A 24 -2.60 18.58 27.07
CA GLN A 24 -2.33 17.88 25.84
C GLN A 24 -3.20 16.64 25.93
N SER A 25 -4.37 16.74 25.29
CA SER A 25 -5.23 15.62 25.01
C SER A 25 -4.32 14.56 24.39
N THR A 26 -4.03 13.52 25.15
CA THR A 26 -3.22 12.38 24.73
C THR A 26 -4.01 11.59 23.71
N HIS A 27 -4.18 12.15 22.51
CA HIS A 27 -4.35 11.33 21.33
C HIS A 27 -3.00 10.65 21.17
N ARG A 28 -2.92 9.38 21.57
CA ARG A 28 -1.75 8.52 21.37
C ARG A 28 -1.57 8.40 19.86
N GLN A 29 -0.91 9.39 19.27
CA GLN A 29 -0.49 9.43 17.88
C GLN A 29 0.41 8.21 17.73
N ARG A 30 -0.08 7.17 17.05
CA ARG A 30 0.81 6.09 16.64
C ARG A 30 1.98 6.76 15.93
N PRO A 31 3.24 6.39 16.23
CA PRO A 31 4.35 6.90 15.43
C PRO A 31 4.01 6.64 13.96
N ASP A 32 4.13 7.68 13.12
CA ASP A 32 3.78 7.58 11.71
C ASP A 32 4.47 6.34 11.13
N THR A 33 3.69 5.45 10.53
CA THR A 33 4.21 4.18 10.01
C THR A 33 5.24 4.42 8.91
N ILE A 34 5.26 5.60 8.29
CA ILE A 34 6.13 5.97 7.20
C ILE A 34 6.74 7.34 7.44
N HIS A 35 8.06 7.43 7.29
CA HIS A 35 8.80 8.69 7.26
C HIS A 35 9.47 8.85 5.89
N VAL A 36 9.44 10.06 5.33
CA VAL A 36 9.98 10.33 3.99
C VAL A 36 11.30 11.09 4.09
N GLY A 37 12.38 10.44 3.68
CA GLY A 37 13.69 11.07 3.46
C GLY A 37 13.85 11.50 2.01
N HIS A 38 14.49 12.66 1.80
CA HIS A 38 14.85 13.15 0.48
C HIS A 38 16.38 13.24 0.40
N THR A 39 16.96 12.75 -0.68
CA THR A 39 18.38 12.95 -0.96
C THR A 39 18.58 14.03 -2.03
N PRO A 40 19.72 14.75 -2.04
CA PRO A 40 20.01 15.79 -3.02
C PRO A 40 20.02 15.33 -4.49
N GLY A 41 20.01 14.01 -4.74
CA GLY A 41 19.92 13.41 -6.08
C GLY A 41 18.50 13.12 -6.57
N GLY A 42 17.45 13.62 -5.88
CA GLY A 42 16.06 13.41 -6.26
C GLY A 42 15.51 12.02 -5.93
N LEU A 43 16.31 11.15 -5.30
CA LEU A 43 15.84 9.88 -4.76
C LEU A 43 15.05 10.17 -3.47
N VAL A 44 13.79 9.76 -3.48
CA VAL A 44 12.89 9.76 -2.32
C VAL A 44 12.98 8.39 -1.66
N THR A 45 13.26 8.35 -0.37
CA THR A 45 13.32 7.12 0.43
C THR A 45 12.24 7.12 1.50
N TYR A 46 11.38 6.11 1.48
CA TYR A 46 10.34 5.89 2.48
C TYR A 46 10.87 4.92 3.54
N CYS A 47 11.06 5.39 4.77
CA CYS A 47 11.36 4.55 5.92
C CYS A 47 10.03 4.06 6.52
N VAL A 48 9.81 2.75 6.51
CA VAL A 48 8.55 2.13 6.90
C VAL A 48 8.79 1.29 8.15
N ASN A 49 8.08 1.63 9.23
CA ASN A 49 8.27 1.06 10.56
C ASN A 49 7.65 -0.34 10.74
N VAL A 50 7.21 -0.97 9.65
CA VAL A 50 6.63 -2.32 9.61
C VAL A 50 7.19 -3.08 8.40
N PRO A 51 7.31 -4.41 8.46
CA PRO A 51 7.73 -5.20 7.30
C PRO A 51 6.61 -5.30 6.23
N PRO A 52 6.93 -5.64 4.97
CA PRO A 52 5.94 -5.73 3.89
C PRO A 52 4.79 -6.71 4.19
N GLU A 53 5.08 -7.84 4.83
CA GLU A 53 4.10 -8.85 5.24
C GLU A 53 3.11 -8.36 6.30
N ALA A 54 3.43 -7.28 7.01
CA ALA A 54 2.58 -6.66 8.03
C ALA A 54 1.81 -5.43 7.53
N LEU A 55 1.96 -5.07 6.24
CA LEU A 55 1.18 -3.99 5.64
C LEU A 55 -0.32 -4.34 5.62
N PRO A 56 -1.20 -3.33 5.79
CA PRO A 56 -2.64 -3.56 5.89
C PRO A 56 -3.18 -4.22 4.61
N THR A 57 -4.31 -4.92 4.73
CA THR A 57 -5.10 -5.28 3.55
C THR A 57 -5.72 -4.03 2.94
N VAL A 58 -6.10 -4.11 1.66
CA VAL A 58 -6.72 -3.00 0.93
C VAL A 58 -8.09 -3.41 0.41
N LEU A 59 -8.88 -2.45 -0.06
CA LEU A 59 -10.14 -2.75 -0.72
C LEU A 59 -9.89 -3.19 -2.17
N ARG A 60 -10.63 -4.20 -2.64
CA ARG A 60 -10.61 -4.64 -4.05
C ARG A 60 -10.81 -3.48 -5.02
N ARG A 61 -11.78 -2.60 -4.71
CA ARG A 61 -12.12 -1.43 -5.53
C ARG A 61 -10.96 -0.44 -5.65
N ASP A 62 -10.18 -0.28 -4.59
CA ASP A 62 -9.03 0.63 -4.62
C ASP A 62 -7.91 0.02 -5.46
N LEU A 63 -7.71 -1.29 -5.40
CA LEU A 63 -6.74 -2.00 -6.24
C LEU A 63 -7.12 -1.94 -7.72
N GLU A 64 -8.40 -2.07 -8.03
CA GLU A 64 -8.96 -1.88 -9.37
C GLU A 64 -8.74 -0.45 -9.89
N ARG A 65 -9.02 0.56 -9.06
CA ARG A 65 -8.75 1.97 -9.42
C ARG A 65 -7.27 2.26 -9.64
N ALA A 66 -6.40 1.70 -8.78
CA ALA A 66 -4.96 1.83 -8.91
C ALA A 66 -4.44 1.18 -10.21
N TRP A 67 -4.99 0.02 -10.59
CA TRP A 67 -4.70 -0.61 -11.88
C TRP A 67 -5.04 0.31 -13.05
N TYR A 68 -6.26 0.85 -13.10
CA TYR A 68 -6.65 1.75 -14.19
C TYR A 68 -5.80 3.03 -14.22
N ALA A 69 -5.53 3.65 -13.07
CA ALA A 69 -4.65 4.82 -13.02
C ALA A 69 -3.23 4.53 -13.52
N ALA A 70 -2.66 3.38 -13.14
CA ALA A 70 -1.35 2.94 -13.58
C ALA A 70 -1.32 2.65 -15.10
N ARG A 71 -2.36 1.98 -15.61
CA ARG A 71 -2.52 1.71 -17.05
C ARG A 71 -2.63 3.00 -17.85
N ASP A 72 -3.46 3.94 -17.43
CA ASP A 72 -3.63 5.23 -18.12
C ASP A 72 -2.33 6.04 -18.13
N ALA A 73 -1.57 6.00 -17.03
CA ALA A 73 -0.26 6.63 -16.95
C ALA A 73 0.77 5.97 -17.89
N ALA A 74 0.74 4.63 -18.00
CA ALA A 74 1.61 3.88 -18.92
C ALA A 74 1.27 4.16 -20.38
N LEU A 75 -0.02 4.20 -20.74
CA LEU A 75 -0.48 4.57 -22.09
C LEU A 75 -0.11 6.02 -22.46
N ALA A 76 -0.10 6.92 -21.47
CA ALA A 76 0.36 8.29 -21.64
C ALA A 76 1.90 8.44 -21.53
N GLU A 77 2.65 7.34 -21.50
CA GLU A 77 4.11 7.27 -21.42
C GLU A 77 4.73 8.11 -20.29
N ARG A 78 3.97 8.30 -19.20
CA ARG A 78 4.41 9.13 -18.09
C ARG A 78 5.68 8.55 -17.46
N GLN A 79 6.59 9.44 -17.11
CA GLN A 79 7.77 9.09 -16.34
C GLN A 79 7.50 9.27 -14.85
N GLY A 80 8.14 8.45 -14.02
CA GLY A 80 8.11 8.59 -12.57
C GLY A 80 9.50 8.74 -11.98
N ALA A 81 9.56 9.29 -10.77
CA ALA A 81 10.79 9.35 -9.99
C ALA A 81 11.17 7.96 -9.44
N VAL A 82 12.47 7.71 -9.33
CA VAL A 82 13.00 6.55 -8.59
C VAL A 82 12.59 6.70 -7.12
N ARG A 83 12.08 5.61 -6.54
CA ARG A 83 11.67 5.58 -5.13
C ARG A 83 12.31 4.40 -4.43
N GLY A 84 12.91 4.66 -3.26
CA GLY A 84 13.43 3.64 -2.36
C GLY A 84 12.48 3.43 -1.17
N PHE A 85 12.42 2.22 -0.67
CA PHE A 85 11.67 1.87 0.53
C PHE A 85 12.58 1.06 1.45
N ARG A 86 12.62 1.42 2.73
CA ARG A 86 13.30 0.67 3.78
C ARG A 86 12.28 0.20 4.79
N PHE A 87 12.00 -1.09 4.80
CA PHE A 87 11.09 -1.70 5.74
C PHE A 87 11.87 -2.22 6.94
N THR A 88 11.62 -1.66 8.12
CA THR A 88 12.27 -2.10 9.36
C THR A 88 11.45 -3.16 10.08
N ARG A 89 12.12 -4.13 10.68
CA ARG A 89 11.51 -5.18 11.50
C ARG A 89 11.70 -4.90 12.99
N PRO A 90 10.89 -5.53 13.87
CA PRO A 90 11.03 -5.38 15.32
C PRO A 90 12.41 -5.80 15.87
N ASP A 91 13.12 -6.69 15.17
CA ASP A 91 14.48 -7.14 15.51
C ASP A 91 15.58 -6.16 15.05
N GLY A 92 15.22 -5.04 14.44
CA GLY A 92 16.15 -4.04 13.90
C GLY A 92 16.71 -4.37 12.52
N SER A 93 16.43 -5.56 11.98
CA SER A 93 16.76 -5.87 10.58
C SER A 93 15.89 -5.06 9.63
N HIS A 94 16.33 -4.94 8.37
CA HIS A 94 15.57 -4.22 7.35
C HIS A 94 15.59 -4.93 6.00
N THR A 95 14.61 -4.60 5.18
CA THR A 95 14.59 -4.95 3.75
C THR A 95 14.48 -3.67 2.95
N ASP A 96 15.40 -3.49 2.02
CA ASP A 96 15.38 -2.37 1.08
C ASP A 96 14.77 -2.82 -0.26
N LEU A 97 13.88 -1.98 -0.80
CA LEU A 97 13.26 -2.15 -2.11
C LEU A 97 13.45 -0.86 -2.92
N ALA A 98 13.94 -1.00 -4.15
CA ALA A 98 14.10 0.12 -5.07
C ALA A 98 13.20 -0.06 -6.29
N LEU A 99 12.36 0.94 -6.56
CA LEU A 99 11.54 1.01 -7.76
C LEU A 99 12.26 1.92 -8.77
N ALA A 100 13.20 1.32 -9.49
CA ALA A 100 14.05 1.99 -10.48
C ALA A 100 13.66 1.69 -11.93
N ASP A 101 12.95 0.58 -12.17
CA ASP A 101 12.43 0.23 -13.49
C ASP A 101 11.48 1.32 -14.03
N ARG A 102 11.45 1.51 -15.36
CA ARG A 102 10.63 2.57 -16.00
C ARG A 102 9.15 2.38 -15.72
N ASP A 103 8.64 1.16 -15.84
CA ASP A 103 7.21 0.89 -15.69
C ASP A 103 6.81 0.96 -14.23
N ALA A 104 7.63 0.41 -13.33
CA ALA A 104 7.44 0.53 -11.89
C ALA A 104 7.39 2.01 -11.44
N ARG A 105 8.29 2.86 -11.94
CA ARG A 105 8.31 4.30 -11.62
C ARG A 105 7.03 5.00 -12.08
N CYS A 106 6.59 4.72 -13.31
CA CYS A 106 5.36 5.27 -13.87
C CYS A 106 4.15 4.91 -13.01
N TRP A 107 4.00 3.62 -12.69
CA TRP A 107 2.85 3.13 -11.93
C TRP A 107 2.82 3.66 -10.50
N VAL A 108 3.96 3.70 -9.81
CA VAL A 108 4.02 4.26 -8.47
C VAL A 108 3.66 5.75 -8.49
N GLY A 109 4.13 6.49 -9.51
CA GLY A 109 3.70 7.88 -9.71
C GLY A 109 2.19 8.03 -9.86
N ALA A 110 1.55 7.15 -10.63
CA ALA A 110 0.10 7.14 -10.80
C ALA A 110 -0.66 6.82 -9.50
N VAL A 111 -0.21 5.81 -8.75
CA VAL A 111 -0.81 5.44 -7.46
C VAL A 111 -0.61 6.55 -6.44
N ASP A 112 0.58 7.14 -6.37
CA ASP A 112 0.88 8.26 -5.47
C ASP A 112 -0.01 9.48 -5.74
N ASN A 113 -0.23 9.81 -7.02
CA ASN A 113 -1.11 10.92 -7.41
C ASN A 113 -2.60 10.65 -7.12
N THR A 114 -3.02 9.41 -6.90
CA THR A 114 -4.42 9.05 -6.68
C THR A 114 -4.77 8.81 -5.21
N VAL A 115 -3.90 8.13 -4.47
CA VAL A 115 -4.15 7.76 -3.06
C VAL A 115 -3.04 8.21 -2.09
N GLY A 116 -1.89 8.64 -2.60
CA GLY A 116 -0.71 9.00 -1.81
C GLY A 116 -0.01 7.80 -1.19
N ILE A 117 1.28 7.59 -1.48
CA ILE A 117 2.06 6.46 -0.90
C ILE A 117 2.76 6.79 0.42
N GLY A 118 2.61 8.03 0.90
CA GLY A 118 3.16 8.49 2.20
C GLY A 118 2.47 7.90 3.43
N ASN A 119 1.48 7.02 3.27
CA ASN A 119 0.79 6.32 4.36
C ASN A 119 0.73 4.81 4.09
N ALA A 120 0.52 4.02 5.15
CA ALA A 120 0.56 2.56 5.08
C ALA A 120 -0.47 1.95 4.11
N ASN A 121 -1.65 2.57 3.96
CA ASN A 121 -2.69 2.07 3.06
C ASN A 121 -2.29 2.28 1.60
N GLY A 122 -1.85 3.48 1.23
CA GLY A 122 -1.42 3.79 -0.13
C GLY A 122 -0.15 3.03 -0.53
N LEU A 123 0.79 2.87 0.39
CA LEU A 123 1.96 2.01 0.16
C LEU A 123 1.56 0.55 -0.04
N SER A 124 0.70 0.00 0.83
CA SER A 124 0.19 -1.36 0.68
C SER A 124 -0.50 -1.57 -0.66
N LEU A 125 -1.33 -0.61 -1.08
CA LEU A 125 -2.01 -0.63 -2.36
C LEU A 125 -1.02 -0.70 -3.52
N CYS A 126 0.00 0.16 -3.49
CA CYS A 126 1.05 0.22 -4.50
C CYS A 126 1.82 -1.09 -4.60
N LEU A 127 2.32 -1.63 -3.49
CA LEU A 127 3.10 -2.87 -3.49
C LEU A 127 2.26 -4.08 -3.91
N ARG A 128 0.99 -4.15 -3.49
CA ARG A 128 0.08 -5.23 -3.92
C ARG A 128 -0.18 -5.19 -5.42
N LEU A 129 -0.32 -4.01 -6.02
CA LEU A 129 -0.44 -3.88 -7.47
C LEU A 129 0.82 -4.39 -8.17
N LEU A 130 2.00 -3.93 -7.74
CA LEU A 130 3.28 -4.36 -8.30
C LEU A 130 3.51 -5.87 -8.14
N ALA A 131 3.24 -6.41 -6.96
CA ALA A 131 3.33 -7.84 -6.67
C ALA A 131 2.35 -8.67 -7.52
N LEU A 132 1.18 -8.13 -7.85
CA LEU A 132 0.22 -8.79 -8.73
C LEU A 132 0.78 -8.88 -10.16
N ILE A 133 1.38 -7.80 -10.65
CA ILE A 133 2.01 -7.81 -11.97
C ILE A 133 3.21 -8.76 -12.01
N ASP A 134 4.09 -8.73 -11.00
CA ASP A 134 5.20 -9.69 -10.88
C ASP A 134 4.69 -11.13 -10.93
N LEU A 135 3.62 -11.44 -10.18
CA LEU A 135 2.98 -12.75 -10.19
C LEU A 135 2.49 -13.12 -11.60
N LEU A 136 1.79 -12.22 -12.29
CA LEU A 136 1.29 -12.46 -13.64
C LEU A 136 2.40 -12.67 -14.67
N ALA A 137 3.53 -11.97 -14.51
CA ALA A 137 4.69 -12.09 -15.39
C ALA A 137 5.38 -13.46 -15.23
N ARG A 138 5.46 -13.98 -14.00
CA ARG A 138 6.21 -15.21 -13.70
C ARG A 138 5.38 -16.49 -13.62
N ALA A 139 4.06 -16.40 -13.53
CA ALA A 139 3.20 -17.54 -13.21
C ALA A 139 2.21 -17.86 -14.36
N PRO A 140 2.53 -18.81 -15.26
CA PRO A 140 1.75 -19.06 -16.48
C PRO A 140 0.27 -19.40 -16.25
N TRP A 141 -0.05 -20.07 -15.16
CA TRP A 141 -1.43 -20.42 -14.77
C TRP A 141 -2.32 -19.18 -14.56
N ALA A 142 -1.74 -18.03 -14.22
CA ALA A 142 -2.50 -16.82 -13.93
C ALA A 142 -2.92 -16.08 -15.21
N ARG A 143 -2.41 -16.48 -16.38
CA ARG A 143 -2.75 -15.85 -17.68
C ARG A 143 -4.23 -15.95 -18.01
N SER A 144 -4.89 -17.05 -17.64
CA SER A 144 -6.35 -17.23 -17.85
C SER A 144 -7.21 -16.29 -17.01
N LEU A 145 -6.62 -15.59 -16.03
CA LEU A 145 -7.27 -14.59 -15.19
C LEU A 145 -7.11 -13.17 -15.74
N LEU A 146 -6.46 -13.03 -16.90
CA LEU A 146 -6.38 -11.81 -17.70
C LEU A 146 -7.32 -11.94 -18.88
N HIS A 147 -8.24 -11.01 -19.01
CA HIS A 147 -9.04 -10.87 -20.22
C HIS A 147 -8.45 -9.75 -21.08
N LEU A 148 -8.12 -10.04 -22.33
CA LEU A 148 -7.70 -9.02 -23.28
C LEU A 148 -8.95 -8.33 -23.84
N ALA A 149 -9.11 -7.04 -23.53
CA ALA A 149 -10.12 -6.17 -24.09
C ALA A 149 -9.51 -5.21 -25.12
N ARG A 150 -10.37 -4.48 -25.83
CA ARG A 150 -9.95 -3.49 -26.85
C ARG A 150 -8.96 -2.46 -26.29
N ASP A 151 -9.13 -2.08 -25.03
CA ASP A 151 -8.37 -1.02 -24.37
C ASP A 151 -7.28 -1.58 -23.42
N GLY A 152 -6.94 -2.87 -23.57
CA GLY A 152 -5.86 -3.53 -22.82
C GLY A 152 -6.34 -4.69 -21.96
N ALA A 153 -5.49 -5.11 -21.03
CA ALA A 153 -5.78 -6.22 -20.13
C ALA A 153 -6.75 -5.81 -19.01
N GLU A 154 -7.72 -6.67 -18.72
CA GLU A 154 -8.67 -6.59 -17.62
C GLU A 154 -8.43 -7.74 -16.65
N PHE A 155 -8.42 -7.42 -15.36
CA PHE A 155 -8.24 -8.42 -14.31
C PHE A 155 -9.56 -9.10 -13.95
N HIS A 156 -9.52 -10.43 -13.83
CA HIS A 156 -10.63 -11.15 -13.24
C HIS A 156 -10.91 -10.63 -11.80
N PRO A 157 -12.16 -10.36 -11.39
CA PRO A 157 -12.46 -9.79 -10.07
C PRO A 157 -11.92 -10.60 -8.88
N ALA A 158 -11.87 -11.93 -9.03
CA ALA A 158 -11.31 -12.81 -8.01
C ALA A 158 -9.79 -12.63 -7.81
N LEU A 159 -9.06 -12.29 -8.88
CA LEU A 159 -7.63 -11.98 -8.84
C LEU A 159 -7.38 -10.74 -7.97
N LEU A 160 -8.15 -9.68 -8.22
CA LEU A 160 -8.11 -8.45 -7.42
C LEU A 160 -8.50 -8.71 -5.96
N LYS A 161 -9.50 -9.55 -5.71
CA LYS A 161 -9.95 -9.89 -4.35
C LYS A 161 -8.89 -10.69 -3.58
N ALA A 162 -8.19 -11.61 -4.25
CA ALA A 162 -7.05 -12.33 -3.68
C ALA A 162 -5.89 -11.37 -3.36
N ALA A 163 -5.48 -10.55 -4.33
CA ALA A 163 -4.39 -9.59 -4.17
C ALA A 163 -4.66 -8.52 -3.09
N ALA A 164 -5.92 -8.11 -2.93
CA ALA A 164 -6.31 -7.13 -1.92
C ALA A 164 -6.15 -7.64 -0.47
N SER A 165 -6.15 -8.97 -0.26
CA SER A 165 -6.16 -9.56 1.08
C SER A 165 -5.01 -10.53 1.39
N GLN A 166 -4.31 -11.06 0.38
CA GLN A 166 -3.17 -11.95 0.59
C GLN A 166 -2.00 -11.18 1.22
N PRO A 167 -1.41 -11.61 2.34
CA PRO A 167 -0.18 -10.99 2.84
C PRO A 167 0.93 -11.05 1.79
N LEU A 168 1.75 -10.00 1.72
CA LEU A 168 2.98 -10.01 0.92
C LEU A 168 4.05 -10.86 1.64
N THR A 169 5.05 -11.31 0.89
CA THR A 169 6.28 -11.91 1.45
C THR A 169 7.23 -10.82 1.95
N LYS A 170 8.32 -11.23 2.61
CA LYS A 170 9.38 -10.35 3.07
C LYS A 170 10.05 -9.54 1.95
N GLU A 171 9.96 -10.02 0.71
CA GLU A 171 10.43 -9.37 -0.52
C GLU A 171 9.35 -8.49 -1.19
N ALA A 172 8.22 -8.23 -0.51
CA ALA A 172 7.08 -7.49 -1.05
C ALA A 172 6.45 -8.13 -2.30
N ARG A 173 6.45 -9.46 -2.40
CA ARG A 173 5.82 -10.22 -3.50
C ARG A 173 4.62 -11.02 -2.99
N PHE A 174 3.84 -11.60 -3.89
CA PHE A 174 2.89 -12.64 -3.50
C PHE A 174 3.56 -14.01 -3.52
N ASP A 175 3.40 -14.78 -2.44
CA ASP A 175 3.68 -16.22 -2.45
C ASP A 175 2.69 -16.91 -3.40
N GLU A 176 3.19 -17.66 -4.37
CA GLU A 176 2.37 -18.21 -5.44
C GLU A 176 1.38 -19.26 -4.92
N THR A 177 1.86 -20.18 -4.08
CA THR A 177 1.06 -21.27 -3.52
C THR A 177 -0.07 -20.72 -2.65
N GLY A 178 0.27 -19.83 -1.72
CA GLY A 178 -0.68 -19.15 -0.85
C GLY A 178 -1.68 -18.30 -1.63
N PHE A 179 -1.22 -17.63 -2.70
CA PHE A 179 -2.10 -16.85 -3.57
C PHE A 179 -3.10 -17.74 -4.32
N ARG A 180 -2.66 -18.86 -4.93
CA ARG A 180 -3.56 -19.82 -5.60
C ARG A 180 -4.60 -20.38 -4.64
N MET A 181 -4.18 -20.75 -3.43
CA MET A 181 -5.09 -21.26 -2.38
C MET A 181 -6.10 -20.22 -1.93
N ARG A 182 -5.73 -18.94 -1.92
CA ARG A 182 -6.67 -17.86 -1.63
C ARG A 182 -7.62 -17.62 -2.79
N LEU A 183 -7.10 -17.62 -4.01
CA LEU A 183 -7.86 -17.41 -5.22
C LEU A 183 -8.96 -18.47 -5.37
N SER A 184 -8.68 -19.75 -5.12
CA SER A 184 -9.67 -20.83 -5.23
C SER A 184 -10.89 -20.62 -4.34
N ARG A 185 -10.73 -19.94 -3.18
CA ARG A 185 -11.86 -19.57 -2.30
C ARG A 185 -12.79 -18.53 -2.90
N PHE A 186 -12.31 -17.74 -3.87
CA PHE A 186 -13.09 -16.72 -4.57
C PHE A 186 -13.55 -17.18 -5.95
N VAL A 187 -12.89 -18.20 -6.49
CA VAL A 187 -13.16 -18.80 -7.81
C VAL A 187 -14.00 -20.08 -7.66
N GLY A 188 -14.47 -20.45 -6.46
CA GLY A 188 -15.41 -21.57 -6.27
C GLY A 188 -16.68 -21.38 -7.11
N GLY A 189 -16.65 -21.88 -8.35
CA GLY A 189 -17.57 -21.59 -9.45
C GLY A 189 -16.93 -21.59 -10.84
N PHE A 190 -15.60 -21.49 -10.96
CA PHE A 190 -14.84 -21.52 -12.22
C PHE A 190 -13.77 -22.62 -12.14
N GLN A 191 -13.85 -23.62 -13.01
CA GLN A 191 -12.72 -24.52 -13.26
C GLN A 191 -11.64 -23.72 -13.98
N LEU A 192 -10.55 -23.41 -13.29
CA LEU A 192 -9.29 -23.04 -13.92
C LEU A 192 -8.72 -24.32 -14.55
N GLU A 193 -9.12 -24.64 -15.78
CA GLU A 193 -8.38 -25.64 -16.55
C GLU A 193 -6.96 -25.12 -16.81
N ALA A 194 -5.98 -25.96 -16.45
CA ALA A 194 -4.62 -25.77 -16.91
C ALA A 194 -4.60 -25.92 -18.44
N PRO A 195 -3.70 -25.22 -19.17
CA PRO A 195 -3.53 -25.47 -20.59
C PRO A 195 -3.22 -26.96 -20.76
N ALA A 196 -3.97 -27.65 -21.63
CA ALA A 196 -3.61 -28.99 -22.06
C ALA A 196 -2.20 -28.90 -22.67
N GLU A 197 -1.26 -29.63 -22.08
CA GLU A 197 0.04 -29.91 -22.69
C GLU A 197 -0.25 -30.73 -23.95
N ASP A 198 -0.39 -30.03 -25.08
CA ASP A 198 -0.63 -30.63 -26.37
C ASP A 198 0.67 -31.31 -26.83
N GLY A 199 0.62 -32.63 -26.96
CA GLY A 199 1.49 -33.38 -27.86
C GLY A 199 2.76 -34.01 -27.27
N LEU A 200 2.62 -35.21 -26.70
CA LEU A 200 3.46 -36.32 -27.14
C LEU A 200 2.76 -37.66 -26.91
N ALA A 201 1.89 -38.02 -27.85
CA ALA A 201 1.44 -39.40 -27.99
C ALA A 201 2.64 -40.26 -28.44
N ALA A 202 3.16 -41.08 -27.53
CA ALA A 202 4.09 -42.14 -27.87
C ALA A 202 3.36 -43.22 -28.70
N PRO A 203 3.98 -43.78 -29.75
CA PRO A 203 3.40 -44.91 -30.46
C PRO A 203 3.41 -46.16 -29.57
N ARG A 204 2.27 -46.84 -29.51
CA ARG A 204 2.10 -48.15 -28.86
C ARG A 204 2.60 -49.28 -29.79
N PRO A 205 2.98 -50.44 -29.22
CA PRO A 205 4.02 -51.33 -29.72
C PRO A 205 3.69 -52.08 -31.02
#